data_AF-A0A9R1T6N8-F1
#
_entry.id   AF-A0A9R1T6N8-F1
#
_cell.length_a   1.000
_cell.length_b   1.000
_cell.length_c   1.000
_cell.angle_alpha   90.00
_cell.angle_beta   90.00
_cell.angle_gamma   90.00
#
_symmetry.space_group_name_H-M   'P 1'
#
loop_
_entity.id
_entity.type
_entity.pdbx_description
1 polymer ?
#
loop_
_entity_poly.entity_id
_entity_poly.type
_entity_poly.pdbx_seq_one_letter_code
_entity_poly.pdbx_strand_id
1 'polypeptide(L)'
;MLQICQYLLRNLSISNLRRYASIAARPFSKSGDKFNAGLIIIGDEILKAQVKDTNSFFMCSLLWECGVKVEKISVISDDVDLIANEIMEFSGKYKYVITSGGIGPTHDDMTFEGLAKAFNDSLHCHPTIVGIVQDVYRTQDEKSPAFKMAHVPKKAVLRFGKHQETGECLKFPCVNVENVYVFPGSPVYLERLFQSLCKELFKGEKFVKRELFLDSKEESFADVLTKVAKEFPNVAFGSYPITGESYYKARVTIESDSEDETLRAQERFRSSLPREIFVNYDKHPHVDSHEKFLAFMDECQCDDYGKTLEELRKLYEKPKEVAICFDGSVESTVLLHLAHVAQMQLKNSSKINVIMFKNEEWFPEVENFVKDITSRYNLNVITMNLPPQEATKNLEASHPDIKFLLLGIKSRSKDSGVYHNLARQTSISSIVIKCPLNGWTVDSLWTFARSLSLPYCSLYDKGYTCVGARESTKPNVNLITGDKETCQPAWKFNRPRK
;
A
#
# COMPACT_ATOMS: atom_id res chain seq x y z
N MET A 1 16.49 -6.99 17.09
CA MET A 1 17.14 -7.15 15.77
C MET A 1 18.54 -6.54 15.73
N LEU A 2 18.74 -5.25 16.06
CA LEU A 2 20.08 -4.60 16.08
C LEU A 2 21.13 -5.31 16.96
N GLN A 3 20.79 -5.74 18.17
CA GLN A 3 21.70 -6.50 19.05
C GLN A 3 22.02 -7.91 18.51
N ILE A 4 21.05 -8.56 17.84
CA ILE A 4 21.24 -9.87 17.20
C ILE A 4 22.10 -9.73 15.94
N CYS A 5 21.87 -8.71 15.12
CA CYS A 5 22.71 -8.40 13.96
C CYS A 5 24.15 -8.08 14.39
N GLN A 6 24.35 -7.31 15.47
CA GLN A 6 25.69 -7.05 16.03
C GLN A 6 26.37 -8.31 16.58
N TYR A 7 25.60 -9.23 17.16
CA TYR A 7 26.12 -10.52 17.64
C TYR A 7 26.48 -11.47 16.48
N LEU A 8 25.63 -11.55 15.45
CA LEU A 8 25.84 -12.39 14.26
C LEU A 8 27.01 -11.88 13.40
N LEU A 9 27.17 -10.56 13.25
CA LEU A 9 28.30 -9.94 12.55
C LEU A 9 29.66 -10.19 13.24
N ARG A 10 29.66 -10.43 14.57
CA ARG A 10 30.87 -10.74 15.33
C ARG A 10 31.24 -12.22 15.36
N ASN A 11 30.30 -13.13 15.11
CA ASN A 11 30.45 -14.55 15.43
C ASN A 11 30.14 -15.55 14.30
N LEU A 12 29.82 -15.11 13.06
CA LEU A 12 29.54 -16.02 11.95
C LEU A 12 30.71 -16.15 10.96
N SER A 13 31.14 -17.40 10.74
CA SER A 13 31.93 -17.80 9.56
C SER A 13 31.04 -17.78 8.30
N ILE A 14 31.63 -17.36 7.17
CA ILE A 14 31.01 -17.21 5.83
C ILE A 14 30.23 -18.46 5.38
N SER A 15 30.58 -19.64 5.88
CA SER A 15 29.92 -20.91 5.56
C SER A 15 28.45 -20.99 6.02
N ASN A 16 28.07 -20.32 7.12
CA ASN A 16 26.71 -20.40 7.67
C ASN A 16 25.69 -19.49 6.94
N LEU A 17 26.15 -18.41 6.30
CA LEU A 17 25.29 -17.48 5.55
C LEU A 17 24.72 -18.12 4.27
N ARG A 18 25.45 -19.03 3.63
CA ARG A 18 24.99 -19.76 2.43
C ARG A 18 23.79 -20.67 2.71
N ARG A 19 23.63 -21.15 3.95
CA ARG A 19 22.54 -22.07 4.33
C ARG A 19 21.19 -21.35 4.40
N TYR A 20 21.17 -20.11 4.90
CA TYR A 20 19.95 -19.29 5.02
C TYR A 20 19.47 -18.70 3.69
N ALA A 21 20.38 -18.30 2.79
CA ALA A 21 20.02 -17.81 1.45
C ALA A 21 19.34 -18.88 0.58
N SER A 22 19.60 -20.17 0.84
CA SER A 22 19.08 -21.28 0.02
C SER A 22 17.61 -21.66 0.27
N ILE A 23 16.95 -21.03 1.25
CA ILE A 23 15.56 -21.32 1.65
C ILE A 23 14.56 -20.32 1.04
N ALA A 24 14.98 -19.08 0.78
CA ALA A 24 14.08 -18.01 0.30
C ALA A 24 13.91 -17.92 -1.22
N ALA A 25 14.70 -18.67 -2.01
CA ALA A 25 14.65 -18.59 -3.46
C ALA A 25 14.88 -19.98 -4.07
N ARG A 26 13.86 -20.84 -4.02
CA ARG A 26 13.82 -21.99 -4.92
C ARG A 26 12.97 -21.65 -6.13
N PRO A 27 13.54 -21.62 -7.34
CA PRO A 27 12.74 -21.46 -8.54
C PRO A 27 11.84 -22.69 -8.71
N PHE A 28 10.58 -22.44 -9.08
CA PHE A 28 9.64 -23.45 -9.54
C PHE A 28 10.32 -24.30 -10.64
N SER A 29 10.26 -25.62 -10.55
CA SER A 29 10.67 -26.55 -11.62
C SER A 29 9.55 -27.58 -11.75
N LYS A 30 9.01 -27.94 -12.91
CA LYS A 30 9.60 -28.16 -14.25
C LYS A 30 8.53 -27.97 -15.35
N SER A 31 9.03 -27.68 -16.56
CA SER A 31 8.45 -27.96 -17.89
C SER A 31 7.06 -27.41 -18.22
N GLY A 32 7.06 -26.15 -18.66
CA GLY A 32 6.08 -25.43 -19.46
C GLY A 32 6.76 -24.15 -19.94
N ASP A 33 6.28 -23.48 -21.00
CA ASP A 33 6.82 -22.19 -21.48
C ASP A 33 6.77 -21.15 -20.35
N LYS A 34 7.83 -21.07 -19.55
CA LYS A 34 7.87 -20.16 -18.39
C LYS A 34 7.79 -18.73 -18.88
N PHE A 35 6.78 -18.01 -18.42
CA PHE A 35 6.65 -16.57 -18.62
C PHE A 35 7.55 -15.83 -17.62
N ASN A 36 8.86 -15.98 -17.78
CA ASN A 36 9.86 -15.32 -16.95
C ASN A 36 10.47 -14.10 -17.66
N ALA A 37 10.95 -13.15 -16.86
CA ALA A 37 11.61 -11.95 -17.34
C ALA A 37 12.92 -11.68 -16.60
N GLY A 38 13.85 -11.05 -17.31
CA GLY A 38 15.04 -10.44 -16.73
C GLY A 38 15.04 -8.94 -17.02
N LEU A 39 15.38 -8.13 -16.01
CA LEU A 39 15.48 -6.67 -16.16
C LEU A 39 16.96 -6.24 -16.20
N ILE A 40 17.31 -5.35 -17.13
CA ILE A 40 18.64 -4.73 -17.23
C ILE A 40 18.47 -3.22 -17.09
N ILE A 41 18.90 -2.66 -15.96
CA ILE A 41 18.92 -1.22 -15.71
C ILE A 41 20.29 -0.69 -16.12
N ILE A 42 20.31 0.25 -17.06
CA ILE A 42 21.53 0.80 -17.67
C ILE A 42 21.63 2.25 -17.23
N GLY A 43 22.65 2.58 -16.45
CA GLY A 43 22.84 3.93 -15.92
C GLY A 43 23.87 4.00 -14.81
N ASP A 44 24.97 4.67 -15.08
CA ASP A 44 26.05 4.95 -14.14
C ASP A 44 25.58 5.69 -12.87
N GLU A 45 24.57 6.55 -13.00
CA GLU A 45 23.95 7.31 -11.91
C GLU A 45 23.21 6.41 -10.90
N ILE A 46 22.71 5.26 -11.36
CA ILE A 46 22.10 4.24 -10.50
C ILE A 46 23.18 3.52 -9.70
N LEU A 47 24.27 3.12 -10.36
CA LEU A 47 25.42 2.47 -9.70
C LEU A 47 26.09 3.40 -8.68
N LYS A 48 26.11 4.71 -8.96
CA LYS A 48 26.62 5.75 -8.06
C LYS A 48 25.62 6.19 -6.97
N ALA A 49 24.42 5.60 -6.95
CA ALA A 49 23.32 5.95 -6.05
C ALA A 49 22.93 7.45 -6.06
N GLN A 50 23.18 8.14 -7.17
CA GLN A 50 22.75 9.53 -7.37
C GLN A 50 21.25 9.59 -7.65
N VAL A 51 20.73 8.57 -8.31
CA VAL A 51 19.32 8.37 -8.58
C VAL A 51 18.88 7.05 -7.97
N LYS A 52 17.76 7.06 -7.25
CA LYS A 52 17.15 5.84 -6.73
C LYS A 52 16.42 5.14 -7.88
N ASP A 53 16.79 3.89 -8.15
CA ASP A 53 16.05 3.06 -9.09
C ASP A 53 14.61 2.82 -8.61
N THR A 54 13.67 3.42 -9.35
CA THR A 54 12.23 3.25 -9.19
C THR A 54 11.62 2.46 -10.34
N ASN A 55 12.34 2.36 -11.47
CA ASN A 55 11.87 1.71 -12.68
C ASN A 55 11.78 0.20 -12.48
N SER A 56 12.79 -0.42 -11.84
CA SER A 56 12.74 -1.87 -11.58
C SER A 56 11.58 -2.25 -10.68
N PHE A 57 11.32 -1.48 -9.62
CA PHE A 57 10.17 -1.67 -8.73
C PHE A 57 8.83 -1.58 -9.50
N PHE A 58 8.68 -0.55 -10.33
CA PHE A 58 7.48 -0.34 -11.14
C PHE A 58 7.26 -1.48 -12.15
N MET A 59 8.30 -1.84 -12.91
CA MET A 59 8.22 -2.92 -13.90
C MET A 59 7.94 -4.28 -13.24
N CYS A 60 8.61 -4.61 -12.12
CA CYS A 60 8.35 -5.84 -11.37
C CYS A 60 6.89 -5.93 -10.93
N SER A 61 6.33 -4.83 -10.44
CA SER A 61 4.94 -4.79 -9.97
C SER A 61 3.95 -5.06 -11.11
N LEU A 62 4.10 -4.39 -12.25
CA LEU A 62 3.21 -4.57 -13.40
C LEU A 62 3.40 -5.90 -14.12
N LEU A 63 4.64 -6.42 -14.22
CA LEU A 63 4.89 -7.73 -14.81
C LEU A 63 4.25 -8.83 -13.96
N TRP A 64 4.32 -8.71 -12.64
CA TRP A 64 3.65 -9.63 -11.73
C TRP A 64 2.13 -9.65 -11.96
N GLU A 65 1.50 -8.48 -12.10
CA GLU A 65 0.08 -8.37 -12.44
C GLU A 65 -0.26 -9.01 -13.79
N CYS A 66 0.68 -9.00 -14.73
CA CYS A 66 0.54 -9.63 -16.05
C CYS A 66 0.91 -11.12 -16.06
N GLY A 67 1.22 -11.71 -14.92
CA GLY A 67 1.57 -13.12 -14.82
C GLY A 67 3.00 -13.46 -15.25
N VAL A 68 3.88 -12.46 -15.31
CA VAL A 68 5.28 -12.60 -15.72
C VAL A 68 6.19 -12.51 -14.49
N LYS A 69 6.97 -13.56 -14.24
CA LYS A 69 7.88 -13.63 -13.10
C LYS A 69 9.23 -13.02 -13.45
N VAL A 70 9.59 -11.92 -12.79
CA VAL A 70 10.96 -11.40 -12.86
C VAL A 70 11.90 -12.26 -12.01
N GLU A 71 12.95 -12.82 -12.62
CA GLU A 71 13.89 -13.73 -11.94
C GLU A 71 15.24 -13.09 -11.60
N LYS A 72 15.67 -12.09 -12.38
CA LYS A 72 16.91 -11.34 -12.13
C LYS A 72 16.75 -9.89 -12.57
N ILE A 73 17.30 -8.99 -11.76
CA ILE A 73 17.54 -7.59 -12.12
C ILE A 73 19.06 -7.41 -12.14
N SER A 74 19.60 -6.87 -13.24
CA SER A 74 20.99 -6.47 -13.36
C SER A 74 21.07 -4.97 -13.52
N VAL A 75 21.98 -4.32 -12.81
CA VAL A 75 22.26 -2.89 -12.96
C VAL A 75 23.69 -2.76 -13.48
N ILE A 76 23.87 -2.11 -14.63
CA ILE A 76 25.15 -2.06 -15.35
C ILE A 76 25.49 -0.63 -15.77
N SER A 77 26.77 -0.39 -16.03
CA SER A 77 27.28 0.90 -16.52
C SER A 77 26.97 1.09 -18.01
N ASP A 78 27.06 2.34 -18.46
CA ASP A 78 26.88 2.79 -19.84
C ASP A 78 28.06 2.39 -20.76
N ASP A 79 28.32 1.10 -20.87
CA ASP A 79 29.37 0.52 -21.72
C ASP A 79 28.78 -0.43 -22.76
N VAL A 80 29.10 -0.21 -24.04
CA VAL A 80 28.53 -0.95 -25.18
C VAL A 80 28.77 -2.46 -25.05
N ASP A 81 29.96 -2.86 -24.60
CA ASP A 81 30.37 -4.26 -24.55
C ASP A 81 29.69 -4.97 -23.38
N LEU A 82 29.63 -4.31 -22.23
CA LEU A 82 28.90 -4.79 -21.06
C LEU A 82 27.40 -4.94 -21.35
N ILE A 83 26.78 -3.93 -21.97
CA ILE A 83 25.36 -3.95 -22.36
C ILE A 83 25.12 -5.12 -23.32
N ALA A 84 25.94 -5.29 -24.35
CA ALA A 84 25.79 -6.36 -25.33
C ALA A 84 25.90 -7.75 -24.68
N ASN A 85 26.88 -7.94 -23.80
CA ASN A 85 27.09 -9.21 -23.11
C ASN A 85 25.94 -9.55 -22.15
N GLU A 86 25.46 -8.59 -21.36
CA GLU A 86 24.36 -8.81 -20.42
C GLU A 86 23.05 -9.09 -21.17
N ILE A 87 22.78 -8.37 -22.27
CA ILE A 87 21.63 -8.63 -23.16
C ILE A 87 21.69 -10.06 -23.70
N MET A 88 22.84 -10.51 -24.20
CA MET A 88 22.98 -11.87 -24.72
C MET A 88 22.80 -12.94 -23.64
N GLU A 89 23.35 -12.72 -22.46
CA GLU A 89 23.17 -13.62 -21.32
C GLU A 89 21.69 -13.73 -20.93
N PHE A 90 20.99 -12.60 -20.86
CA PHE A 90 19.59 -12.54 -20.47
C PHE A 90 18.67 -13.12 -21.55
N SER A 91 18.94 -12.79 -22.82
CA SER A 91 18.13 -13.24 -23.96
C SER A 91 18.11 -14.77 -24.07
N GLY A 92 19.22 -15.44 -23.74
CA GLY A 92 19.30 -16.90 -23.70
C GLY A 92 18.63 -17.58 -22.49
N LYS A 93 18.28 -16.82 -21.44
CA LYS A 93 17.74 -17.37 -20.18
C LYS A 93 16.26 -17.04 -19.93
N TYR A 94 15.79 -15.90 -20.43
CA TYR A 94 14.47 -15.37 -20.11
C TYR A 94 13.60 -15.21 -21.35
N LYS A 95 12.29 -15.45 -21.21
CA LYS A 95 11.32 -15.20 -22.28
C LYS A 95 11.22 -13.73 -22.65
N TYR A 96 11.31 -12.85 -21.66
CA TYR A 96 11.31 -11.40 -21.87
C TYR A 96 12.57 -10.77 -21.25
N VAL A 97 13.28 -9.96 -22.03
CA VAL A 97 14.37 -9.12 -21.52
C VAL A 97 13.94 -7.68 -21.65
N ILE A 98 13.91 -6.96 -20.54
CA ILE A 98 13.44 -5.57 -20.53
C ILE A 98 14.58 -4.70 -20.03
N THR A 99 14.92 -3.68 -20.80
CA THR A 99 15.95 -2.72 -20.44
C THR A 99 15.36 -1.35 -20.13
N SER A 100 16.04 -0.58 -19.29
CA SER A 100 15.68 0.79 -18.94
C SER A 100 16.93 1.65 -18.85
N GLY A 101 17.00 2.71 -19.65
CA GLY A 101 18.10 3.69 -19.62
C GLY A 101 19.01 3.65 -20.85
N GLY A 102 19.90 4.64 -20.95
CA GLY A 102 20.91 4.76 -22.01
C GLY A 102 20.38 4.97 -23.44
N ILE A 103 19.23 5.62 -23.61
CA ILE A 103 18.62 5.88 -24.95
C ILE A 103 18.41 7.36 -25.29
N GLY A 104 18.97 8.26 -24.50
CA GLY A 104 18.94 9.70 -24.77
C GLY A 104 19.95 10.16 -25.84
N PRO A 105 20.16 11.48 -25.94
CA PRO A 105 21.03 12.07 -26.96
C PRO A 105 22.50 12.20 -26.54
N THR A 106 22.87 11.89 -25.28
CA THR A 106 24.22 12.14 -24.78
C THR A 106 25.18 11.02 -25.17
N HIS A 107 26.48 11.23 -24.97
CA HIS A 107 27.52 10.32 -25.44
C HIS A 107 27.52 8.99 -24.68
N ASP A 108 27.11 8.99 -23.42
CA ASP A 108 26.92 7.85 -22.54
C ASP A 108 25.63 7.05 -22.84
N ASP A 109 24.67 7.59 -23.59
CA ASP A 109 23.48 6.82 -24.00
C ASP A 109 23.83 5.73 -25.04
N MET A 110 24.22 4.53 -24.60
CA MET A 110 24.80 3.48 -25.45
C MET A 110 23.94 2.21 -25.60
N THR A 111 22.67 2.25 -25.18
CA THR A 111 21.82 1.05 -25.14
C THR A 111 21.50 0.51 -26.53
N PHE A 112 21.28 1.36 -27.54
CA PHE A 112 21.00 0.88 -28.90
C PHE A 112 22.24 0.30 -29.58
N GLU A 113 23.41 0.88 -29.34
CA GLU A 113 24.71 0.37 -29.77
C GLU A 113 24.98 -1.02 -29.17
N GLY A 114 24.76 -1.17 -27.85
CA GLY A 114 24.89 -2.45 -27.16
C GLY A 114 23.89 -3.49 -27.67
N LEU A 115 22.63 -3.09 -27.92
CA LEU A 115 21.60 -3.96 -28.49
C LEU A 115 21.95 -4.42 -29.91
N ALA A 116 22.45 -3.52 -30.77
CA ALA A 116 22.89 -3.87 -32.11
C ALA A 116 24.06 -4.85 -32.05
N LYS A 117 25.05 -4.59 -31.18
CA LYS A 117 26.21 -5.48 -31.00
C LYS A 117 25.80 -6.87 -30.50
N ALA A 118 24.86 -6.96 -29.55
CA ALA A 118 24.35 -8.24 -29.04
C ALA A 118 23.84 -9.15 -30.16
N PHE A 119 23.03 -8.62 -31.08
CA PHE A 119 22.41 -9.40 -32.15
C PHE A 119 23.14 -9.36 -33.49
N ASN A 120 24.40 -8.93 -33.49
CA ASN A 120 25.22 -8.75 -34.69
C ASN A 120 24.48 -7.97 -35.79
N ASP A 121 23.86 -6.86 -35.38
CA ASP A 121 23.11 -5.94 -36.24
C ASP A 121 23.87 -4.61 -36.38
N SER A 122 23.38 -3.74 -37.25
CA SER A 122 23.90 -2.39 -37.46
C SER A 122 22.82 -1.36 -37.14
N LEU A 123 23.23 -0.18 -36.68
CA LEU A 123 22.32 0.94 -36.49
C LEU A 123 21.93 1.55 -37.83
N HIS A 124 20.70 2.03 -37.91
CA HIS A 124 20.21 2.86 -38.99
C HIS A 124 19.32 3.97 -38.44
N CYS A 125 19.28 5.10 -39.15
CA CYS A 125 18.42 6.21 -38.81
C CYS A 125 16.97 5.88 -39.22
N HIS A 126 16.09 5.65 -38.24
CA HIS A 126 14.73 5.18 -38.48
C HIS A 126 13.78 6.37 -38.80
N PRO A 127 13.14 6.41 -39.99
CA PRO A 127 12.37 7.58 -40.44
C PRO A 127 11.25 8.02 -39.48
N THR A 128 10.55 7.06 -38.86
CA THR A 128 9.49 7.37 -37.88
C THR A 128 10.03 8.08 -36.64
N ILE A 129 11.21 7.68 -36.13
CA ILE A 129 11.80 8.32 -34.95
C ILE A 129 12.36 9.69 -35.34
N VAL A 130 12.91 9.83 -36.56
CA VAL A 130 13.30 11.14 -37.11
C VAL A 130 12.12 12.13 -37.07
N GLY A 131 10.95 11.73 -37.57
CA GLY A 131 9.76 12.58 -37.53
C GLY A 131 9.37 12.99 -36.10
N ILE A 132 9.45 12.04 -35.15
CA ILE A 132 9.22 12.31 -33.72
C ILE A 132 10.23 13.32 -33.18
N VAL A 133 11.52 13.13 -33.46
CA VAL A 133 12.59 14.03 -33.01
C VAL A 133 12.39 15.44 -33.57
N GLN A 134 12.09 15.55 -34.86
CA GLN A 134 11.80 16.82 -35.52
C GLN A 134 10.60 17.54 -34.90
N ASP A 135 9.53 16.79 -34.60
CA ASP A 135 8.31 17.34 -34.00
C ASP A 135 8.49 17.77 -32.53
N VAL A 136 9.19 16.95 -31.74
CA VAL A 136 9.37 17.18 -30.30
C VAL A 136 10.43 18.26 -30.04
N TYR A 137 11.57 18.19 -30.72
CA TYR A 137 12.70 19.11 -30.51
C TYR A 137 12.65 20.34 -31.44
N ARG A 138 11.67 20.41 -32.36
CA ARG A 138 11.47 21.53 -33.30
C ARG A 138 12.74 21.87 -34.09
N THR A 139 13.50 20.85 -34.48
CA THR A 139 14.75 20.98 -35.24
C THR A 139 14.71 20.13 -36.50
N GLN A 140 15.26 20.67 -37.59
CA GLN A 140 15.46 19.95 -38.86
C GLN A 140 16.96 19.69 -39.12
N ASP A 141 17.83 20.14 -38.23
CA ASP A 141 19.28 19.93 -38.35
C ASP A 141 19.63 18.51 -37.88
N GLU A 142 19.89 17.63 -38.84
CA GLU A 142 20.33 16.24 -38.59
C GLU A 142 21.63 16.14 -37.79
N LYS A 143 22.41 17.23 -37.69
CA LYS A 143 23.61 17.29 -36.84
C LYS A 143 23.30 17.52 -35.37
N SER A 144 22.04 17.82 -35.03
CA SER A 144 21.61 17.95 -33.63
C SER A 144 21.81 16.62 -32.89
N PRO A 145 22.34 16.63 -31.65
CA PRO A 145 22.46 15.42 -30.83
C PRO A 145 21.14 14.65 -30.67
N ALA A 146 20.00 15.32 -30.81
CA ALA A 146 18.69 14.69 -30.71
C ALA A 146 18.47 13.56 -31.74
N PHE A 147 19.11 13.63 -32.91
CA PHE A 147 18.99 12.59 -33.93
C PHE A 147 19.72 11.29 -33.58
N LYS A 148 20.59 11.29 -32.55
CA LYS A 148 21.17 10.05 -32.01
C LYS A 148 20.07 9.06 -31.60
N MET A 149 19.00 9.55 -30.96
CA MET A 149 17.87 8.72 -30.52
C MET A 149 17.11 8.05 -31.67
N ALA A 150 17.27 8.54 -32.91
CA ALA A 150 16.68 7.93 -34.10
C ALA A 150 17.53 6.78 -34.69
N HIS A 151 18.75 6.57 -34.19
CA HIS A 151 19.63 5.49 -34.63
C HIS A 151 19.35 4.23 -33.84
N VAL A 152 18.62 3.29 -34.44
CA VAL A 152 18.20 2.02 -33.82
C VAL A 152 18.67 0.83 -34.66
N PRO A 153 18.75 -0.38 -34.09
CA PRO A 153 19.11 -1.59 -34.86
C PRO A 153 18.19 -1.77 -36.07
N LYS A 154 18.69 -2.28 -37.21
CA LYS A 154 17.88 -2.49 -38.42
C LYS A 154 16.71 -3.45 -38.21
N LYS A 155 16.87 -4.44 -37.33
CA LYS A 155 15.82 -5.40 -36.99
C LYS A 155 14.80 -4.85 -35.98
N ALA A 156 14.94 -3.59 -35.56
CA ALA A 156 14.07 -3.00 -34.57
C ALA A 156 12.61 -2.92 -35.03
N VAL A 157 11.71 -3.30 -34.12
CA VAL A 157 10.27 -3.07 -34.20
C VAL A 157 9.89 -1.99 -33.20
N LEU A 158 9.21 -0.95 -33.66
CA LEU A 158 8.73 0.12 -32.79
C LEU A 158 7.35 -0.23 -32.22
N ARG A 159 7.23 -0.20 -30.88
CA ARG A 159 5.98 -0.45 -30.16
C ARG A 159 5.50 0.84 -29.51
N PHE A 160 4.31 1.31 -29.88
CA PHE A 160 3.75 2.55 -29.35
C PHE A 160 2.62 2.25 -28.37
N GLY A 161 2.70 2.84 -27.17
CA GLY A 161 1.59 2.84 -26.23
C GLY A 161 0.53 3.91 -26.58
N LYS A 162 -0.52 3.98 -25.78
CA LYS A 162 -1.60 4.95 -25.85
C LYS A 162 -1.80 5.64 -24.50
N HIS A 163 -2.21 6.91 -24.53
CA HIS A 163 -2.69 7.61 -23.35
C HIS A 163 -3.95 6.92 -22.82
N GLN A 164 -3.99 6.66 -21.51
CA GLN A 164 -5.12 5.98 -20.88
C GLN A 164 -6.41 6.82 -20.90
N GLU A 165 -6.29 8.14 -20.76
CA GLU A 165 -7.44 9.05 -20.71
C GLU A 165 -7.97 9.41 -22.09
N THR A 166 -7.07 9.74 -23.03
CA THR A 166 -7.45 10.25 -24.36
C THR A 166 -7.47 9.17 -25.45
N GLY A 167 -6.81 8.04 -25.22
CA GLY A 167 -6.62 6.99 -26.23
C GLY A 167 -5.62 7.32 -27.34
N GLU A 168 -5.01 8.51 -27.32
CA GLU A 168 -4.04 8.96 -28.33
C GLU A 168 -2.72 8.19 -28.23
N CYS A 169 -2.09 7.92 -29.38
CA CYS A 169 -0.79 7.25 -29.40
C CYS A 169 0.30 8.10 -28.72
N LEU A 170 1.12 7.46 -27.89
CA LEU A 170 2.30 8.07 -27.32
C LEU A 170 3.29 8.41 -28.43
N LYS A 171 3.97 9.56 -28.29
CA LYS A 171 4.92 10.06 -29.29
C LYS A 171 6.33 9.47 -29.14
N PHE A 172 6.50 8.40 -28.39
CA PHE A 172 7.78 7.73 -28.20
C PHE A 172 7.56 6.22 -28.08
N PRO A 173 8.34 5.39 -28.81
CA PRO A 173 8.16 3.96 -28.82
C PRO A 173 9.03 3.24 -27.77
N CYS A 174 8.64 2.02 -27.44
CA CYS A 174 9.55 0.98 -26.99
C CYS A 174 10.22 0.38 -28.24
N VAL A 175 11.54 0.26 -28.23
CA VAL A 175 12.28 -0.40 -29.31
C VAL A 175 12.44 -1.87 -28.95
N ASN A 176 12.04 -2.74 -29.85
CA ASN A 176 12.10 -4.19 -29.66
C ASN A 176 12.99 -4.86 -30.72
N VAL A 177 13.90 -5.73 -30.29
CA VAL A 177 14.68 -6.63 -31.16
C VAL A 177 14.63 -8.01 -30.50
N GLU A 178 14.20 -9.03 -31.25
CA GLU A 178 13.97 -10.38 -30.72
C GLU A 178 13.10 -10.33 -29.44
N ASN A 179 13.55 -10.95 -28.33
CA ASN A 179 12.88 -10.93 -27.03
C ASN A 179 13.31 -9.77 -26.11
N VAL A 180 14.03 -8.77 -26.64
CA VAL A 180 14.55 -7.63 -25.87
C VAL A 180 13.71 -6.38 -26.14
N TYR A 181 13.28 -5.72 -25.07
CA TYR A 181 12.40 -4.55 -25.08
C TYR A 181 13.09 -3.39 -24.36
N VAL A 182 13.39 -2.32 -25.08
CA VAL A 182 14.14 -1.16 -24.57
C VAL A 182 13.18 -0.03 -24.22
N PHE A 183 13.18 0.35 -22.95
CA PHE A 183 12.40 1.48 -22.41
C PHE A 183 13.30 2.66 -22.01
N PRO A 184 12.74 3.89 -21.97
CA PRO A 184 13.46 5.07 -21.48
C PRO A 184 13.91 4.95 -20.02
N GLY A 185 15.03 5.58 -19.66
CA GLY A 185 15.48 5.62 -18.27
C GLY A 185 14.68 6.57 -17.36
N SER A 186 14.06 7.61 -17.93
CA SER A 186 13.24 8.55 -17.16
C SER A 186 11.94 7.88 -16.70
N PRO A 187 11.64 7.86 -15.38
CA PRO A 187 10.44 7.22 -14.84
C PRO A 187 9.15 7.73 -15.47
N VAL A 188 9.05 9.04 -15.73
CA VAL A 188 7.84 9.64 -16.32
C VAL A 188 7.50 9.05 -17.69
N TYR A 189 8.51 8.77 -18.52
CA TYR A 189 8.29 8.18 -19.83
C TYR A 189 8.13 6.66 -19.75
N LEU A 190 8.97 5.99 -18.95
CA LEU A 190 8.90 4.55 -18.75
C LEU A 190 7.54 4.14 -18.19
N GLU A 191 7.07 4.77 -17.11
CA GLU A 191 5.83 4.38 -16.45
C GLU A 191 4.64 4.46 -17.40
N ARG A 192 4.50 5.55 -18.14
CA ARG A 192 3.40 5.75 -19.11
C ARG A 192 3.42 4.72 -20.23
N LEU A 193 4.58 4.50 -20.85
CA LEU A 193 4.71 3.60 -21.98
C LEU A 193 4.60 2.13 -21.54
N PHE A 194 5.29 1.75 -20.47
CA PHE A 194 5.27 0.41 -19.93
C PHE A 194 3.87 0.04 -19.47
N GLN A 195 3.18 0.91 -18.71
CA GLN A 195 1.81 0.64 -18.27
C GLN A 195 0.84 0.45 -19.44
N SER A 196 1.00 1.21 -20.52
CA SER A 196 0.17 1.04 -21.72
C SER A 196 0.45 -0.26 -22.47
N LEU A 197 1.72 -0.68 -22.55
CA LEU A 197 2.12 -1.82 -23.38
C LEU A 197 2.16 -3.14 -22.62
N CYS A 198 2.26 -3.11 -21.28
CA CYS A 198 2.59 -4.28 -20.47
C CYS A 198 1.63 -5.46 -20.72
N LYS A 199 0.32 -5.21 -20.65
CA LYS A 199 -0.71 -6.25 -20.86
C LYS A 199 -0.77 -6.79 -22.29
N GLU A 200 -0.31 -6.01 -23.28
CA GLU A 200 -0.29 -6.40 -24.69
C GLU A 200 0.95 -7.25 -24.99
N LEU A 201 2.12 -6.78 -24.54
CA LEU A 201 3.41 -7.37 -24.87
C LEU A 201 3.77 -8.55 -23.96
N PHE A 202 3.39 -8.47 -22.68
CA PHE A 202 3.81 -9.40 -21.64
C PHE A 202 2.56 -10.08 -21.09
N LYS A 203 2.31 -11.30 -21.55
CA LYS A 203 1.23 -12.15 -21.03
C LYS A 203 1.83 -13.39 -20.46
N GLY A 204 1.63 -13.61 -19.17
CA GLY A 204 1.91 -14.89 -18.54
C GLY A 204 0.71 -15.47 -17.83
N GLU A 205 0.98 -16.35 -16.87
CA GLU A 205 -0.03 -17.08 -16.13
C GLU A 205 -0.40 -16.31 -14.86
N LYS A 206 -1.69 -16.27 -14.54
CA LYS A 206 -2.17 -15.50 -13.39
C LYS A 206 -1.60 -16.07 -12.10
N PHE A 207 -0.76 -15.30 -11.41
CA PHE A 207 -0.32 -15.67 -10.07
C PHE A 207 -1.47 -15.57 -9.08
N VAL A 208 -1.57 -16.57 -8.23
CA VAL A 208 -2.46 -16.60 -7.07
C VAL A 208 -1.62 -16.28 -5.86
N LYS A 209 -2.05 -15.26 -5.11
CA LYS A 209 -1.43 -14.84 -3.86
C LYS A 209 -2.45 -14.90 -2.74
N ARG A 210 -2.08 -15.60 -1.67
CA ARG A 210 -2.84 -15.63 -0.42
C ARG A 210 -1.95 -15.11 0.70
N GLU A 211 -2.58 -14.39 1.63
CA GLU A 211 -1.91 -13.86 2.81
C GLU A 211 -2.56 -14.43 4.07
N LEU A 212 -1.72 -14.68 5.07
CA LEU A 212 -2.12 -15.09 6.41
C LEU A 212 -1.49 -14.12 7.41
N PHE A 213 -2.27 -13.72 8.41
CA PHE A 213 -1.84 -12.86 9.49
C PHE A 213 -1.79 -13.66 10.77
N LEU A 214 -0.67 -13.63 11.47
CA LEU A 214 -0.43 -14.44 12.65
C LEU A 214 -0.09 -13.53 13.84
N ASP A 215 -0.80 -13.69 14.97
CA ASP A 215 -0.45 -13.08 16.27
C ASP A 215 0.65 -13.86 17.01
N SER A 216 1.61 -14.40 16.24
CA SER A 216 2.76 -15.13 16.77
C SER A 216 4.04 -14.66 16.10
N LYS A 217 5.15 -14.78 16.83
CA LYS A 217 6.47 -14.43 16.29
C LYS A 217 6.93 -15.49 15.29
N GLU A 218 7.71 -15.06 14.31
CA GLU A 218 8.18 -15.90 13.22
C GLU A 218 8.89 -17.18 13.69
N GLU A 219 9.72 -17.08 14.73
CA GLU A 219 10.44 -18.23 15.29
C GLU A 219 9.55 -19.37 15.77
N SER A 220 8.28 -19.09 16.10
CA SER A 220 7.34 -20.10 16.60
C SER A 220 6.77 -21.01 15.51
N PHE A 221 6.77 -20.57 14.25
CA PHE A 221 6.18 -21.31 13.13
C PHE A 221 7.14 -21.55 11.96
N ALA A 222 8.37 -21.05 12.03
CA ALA A 222 9.37 -21.19 10.97
C ALA A 222 9.64 -22.64 10.54
N ASP A 223 9.69 -23.58 11.50
CA ASP A 223 9.89 -25.01 11.20
C ASP A 223 8.70 -25.61 10.45
N VAL A 224 7.48 -25.23 10.84
CA VAL A 224 6.26 -25.64 10.15
C VAL A 224 6.22 -25.06 8.74
N LEU A 225 6.54 -23.77 8.58
CA LEU A 225 6.62 -23.12 7.28
C LEU A 225 7.62 -23.83 6.37
N THR A 226 8.81 -24.16 6.90
CA THR A 226 9.85 -24.89 6.17
C THR A 226 9.40 -26.29 5.78
N LYS A 227 8.68 -27.00 6.65
CA LYS A 227 8.13 -28.32 6.36
C LYS A 227 7.10 -28.26 5.24
N VAL A 228 6.13 -27.35 5.33
CA VAL A 228 5.07 -27.20 4.32
C VAL A 228 5.66 -26.72 2.99
N ALA A 229 6.61 -25.81 2.98
CA ALA A 229 7.30 -25.39 1.75
C ALA A 229 8.03 -26.55 1.04
N LYS A 230 8.48 -27.57 1.77
CA LYS A 230 9.04 -28.80 1.15
C LYS A 230 7.97 -29.72 0.59
N GLU A 231 6.77 -29.74 1.19
CA GLU A 231 5.62 -30.51 0.72
C GLU A 231 5.04 -29.90 -0.58
N PHE A 232 5.17 -28.59 -0.79
CA PHE A 232 4.67 -27.85 -1.94
C PHE A 232 5.80 -27.12 -2.70
N PRO A 233 6.61 -27.83 -3.51
CA PRO A 233 7.78 -27.25 -4.19
C PRO A 233 7.43 -26.21 -5.26
N ASN A 234 6.18 -26.18 -5.71
CA ASN A 234 5.64 -25.23 -6.68
C ASN A 234 4.94 -24.02 -6.02
N VAL A 235 4.97 -23.93 -4.69
CA VAL A 235 4.37 -22.82 -3.94
C VAL A 235 5.48 -22.06 -3.22
N ALA A 236 5.57 -20.76 -3.48
CA ALA A 236 6.46 -19.86 -2.79
C ALA A 236 5.84 -19.43 -1.45
N PHE A 237 6.61 -19.58 -0.38
CA PHE A 237 6.25 -19.11 0.95
C PHE A 237 7.14 -17.92 1.33
N GLY A 238 6.51 -16.80 1.70
CA GLY A 238 7.17 -15.65 2.31
C GLY A 238 6.75 -15.53 3.76
N SER A 239 7.65 -15.07 4.62
CA SER A 239 7.36 -14.73 6.01
C SER A 239 7.96 -13.38 6.33
N TYR A 240 7.15 -12.51 6.92
CA TYR A 240 7.48 -11.11 7.17
C TYR A 240 7.12 -10.77 8.61
N PRO A 241 8.11 -10.65 9.53
CA PRO A 241 7.85 -10.19 10.88
C PRO A 241 7.47 -8.71 10.85
N ILE A 242 6.42 -8.36 11.59
CA ILE A 242 5.90 -6.99 11.66
C ILE A 242 6.15 -6.43 13.06
N THR A 243 6.62 -5.18 13.10
CA THR A 243 6.84 -4.44 14.34
C THR A 243 5.91 -3.24 14.41
N GLY A 244 5.35 -2.97 15.59
CA GLY A 244 4.49 -1.80 15.81
C GLY A 244 3.02 -2.00 15.42
N GLU A 245 2.66 -3.20 14.95
CA GLU A 245 1.28 -3.55 14.62
C GLU A 245 0.65 -4.37 15.74
N SER A 246 -0.60 -4.04 16.07
CA SER A 246 -1.31 -4.58 17.23
C SER A 246 -2.28 -5.71 16.87
N TYR A 247 -2.57 -5.89 15.60
CA TYR A 247 -3.44 -6.94 15.11
C TYR A 247 -2.72 -8.27 14.96
N TYR A 248 -1.50 -8.25 14.43
CA TYR A 248 -0.71 -9.45 14.12
C TYR A 248 0.78 -9.14 14.24
N LYS A 249 1.59 -10.17 14.46
CA LYS A 249 3.05 -10.07 14.62
C LYS A 249 3.83 -10.55 13.40
N ALA A 250 3.22 -11.36 12.54
CA ALA A 250 3.83 -11.82 11.31
C ALA A 250 2.80 -11.96 10.19
N ARG A 251 3.25 -11.72 8.96
CA ARG A 251 2.49 -11.95 7.73
C ARG A 251 3.17 -13.06 6.94
N VAL A 252 2.42 -14.09 6.59
CA VAL A 252 2.88 -15.17 5.70
C VAL A 252 2.21 -14.99 4.35
N THR A 253 2.99 -15.04 3.27
CA THR A 253 2.48 -15.06 1.90
C THR A 253 2.65 -16.45 1.31
N ILE A 254 1.66 -16.89 0.54
CA ILE A 254 1.62 -18.19 -0.13
C ILE A 254 1.22 -17.91 -1.59
N GLU A 255 2.14 -18.19 -2.50
CA GLU A 255 2.06 -17.70 -3.88
C GLU A 255 2.45 -18.79 -4.89
N SER A 256 1.62 -19.02 -5.90
CA SER A 256 1.96 -19.88 -7.05
C SER A 256 1.18 -19.47 -8.31
N ASP A 257 1.35 -20.22 -9.39
CA ASP A 257 0.56 -20.12 -10.64
C ASP A 257 -0.73 -20.98 -10.61
N SER A 258 -1.00 -21.69 -9.51
CA SER A 258 -2.16 -22.57 -9.35
C SER A 258 -3.03 -22.19 -8.14
N GLU A 259 -4.32 -21.96 -8.37
CA GLU A 259 -5.29 -21.68 -7.29
C GLU A 259 -5.43 -22.89 -6.36
N ASP A 260 -5.55 -24.10 -6.91
CA ASP A 260 -5.70 -25.34 -6.13
C ASP A 260 -4.48 -25.61 -5.25
N GLU A 261 -3.26 -25.52 -5.82
CA GLU A 261 -2.05 -25.77 -5.04
C GLU A 261 -1.86 -24.72 -3.95
N THR A 262 -2.12 -23.44 -4.26
CA THR A 262 -2.06 -22.36 -3.28
C THR A 262 -3.02 -22.57 -2.12
N LEU A 263 -4.27 -22.97 -2.40
CA LEU A 263 -5.28 -23.24 -1.38
C LEU A 263 -4.90 -24.45 -0.51
N ARG A 264 -4.47 -25.55 -1.12
CA ARG A 264 -4.04 -26.76 -0.39
C ARG A 264 -2.82 -26.48 0.49
N ALA A 265 -1.86 -25.70 -0.01
CA ALA A 265 -0.71 -25.23 0.75
C ALA A 265 -1.13 -24.37 1.95
N GLN A 266 -2.06 -23.44 1.75
CA GLN A 266 -2.62 -22.58 2.80
C GLN A 266 -3.33 -23.39 3.89
N GLU A 267 -4.19 -24.33 3.51
CA GLU A 267 -4.92 -25.21 4.44
C GLU A 267 -3.97 -26.14 5.20
N ARG A 268 -2.95 -26.68 4.52
CA ARG A 268 -1.93 -27.50 5.16
C ARG A 268 -1.13 -26.71 6.20
N PHE A 269 -0.75 -25.47 5.89
CA PHE A 269 -0.07 -24.60 6.84
C PHE A 269 -0.99 -24.24 8.02
N ARG A 270 -2.24 -23.87 7.76
CA ARG A 270 -3.24 -23.57 8.81
C ARG A 270 -3.51 -24.75 9.74
N SER A 271 -3.66 -25.95 9.21
CA SER A 271 -3.92 -27.17 10.00
C SER A 271 -2.71 -27.64 10.82
N SER A 272 -1.51 -27.14 10.51
CA SER A 272 -0.28 -27.51 11.22
C SER A 272 0.02 -26.62 12.43
N LEU A 273 -0.80 -25.59 12.68
CA LEU A 273 -0.60 -24.62 13.73
C LEU A 273 -1.89 -24.43 14.56
N PRO A 274 -1.79 -23.98 15.82
CA PRO A 274 -2.97 -23.67 16.64
C PRO A 274 -3.85 -22.62 15.95
N ARG A 275 -5.17 -22.76 16.03
CA ARG A 275 -6.11 -21.87 15.31
C ARG A 275 -6.06 -20.44 15.85
N GLU A 276 -5.76 -20.30 17.13
CA GLU A 276 -5.79 -19.06 17.91
C GLU A 276 -4.72 -18.06 17.48
N ILE A 277 -3.65 -18.53 16.82
CA ILE A 277 -2.60 -17.64 16.32
C ILE A 277 -3.03 -16.93 15.03
N PHE A 278 -4.02 -17.45 14.30
CA PHE A 278 -4.44 -16.85 13.04
C PHE A 278 -5.40 -15.69 13.29
N VAL A 279 -5.09 -14.55 12.70
CA VAL A 279 -5.87 -13.32 12.83
C VAL A 279 -6.64 -13.13 11.53
N ASN A 280 -7.96 -12.99 11.63
CA ASN A 280 -8.76 -12.50 10.53
C ASN A 280 -8.55 -10.98 10.42
N TYR A 281 -7.62 -10.57 9.56
CA TYR A 281 -7.22 -9.18 9.41
C TYR A 281 -7.50 -8.69 7.99
N ASP A 282 -8.18 -7.55 7.90
CA ASP A 282 -8.45 -6.85 6.65
C ASP A 282 -7.60 -5.57 6.57
N LYS A 283 -6.75 -5.48 5.54
CA LYS A 283 -5.92 -4.31 5.26
C LYS A 283 -6.72 -3.10 4.75
N HIS A 284 -7.89 -3.34 4.20
CA HIS A 284 -8.72 -2.35 3.52
C HIS A 284 -10.15 -2.36 4.05
N PRO A 285 -10.38 -2.10 5.35
CA PRO A 285 -11.72 -2.20 5.95
C PRO A 285 -12.71 -1.18 5.38
N HIS A 286 -12.22 -0.07 4.84
CA HIS A 286 -13.00 0.98 4.17
C HIS A 286 -13.52 0.58 2.77
N VAL A 287 -12.98 -0.46 2.14
CA VAL A 287 -13.44 -0.99 0.84
C VAL A 287 -14.53 -2.01 1.09
N ASP A 288 -15.60 -2.02 0.29
CA ASP A 288 -16.77 -2.93 0.44
C ASP A 288 -17.28 -2.97 1.89
N SER A 289 -17.26 -1.81 2.56
CA SER A 289 -17.47 -1.69 4.01
C SER A 289 -18.90 -2.06 4.41
N HIS A 290 -19.88 -1.90 3.53
CA HIS A 290 -21.26 -2.27 3.78
C HIS A 290 -21.44 -3.78 3.85
N GLU A 291 -20.87 -4.52 2.90
CA GLU A 291 -20.88 -5.98 2.90
C GLU A 291 -20.16 -6.55 4.12
N LYS A 292 -19.01 -5.96 4.48
CA LYS A 292 -18.25 -6.33 5.68
C LYS A 292 -19.02 -6.05 6.97
N PHE A 293 -19.74 -4.93 7.03
CA PHE A 293 -20.61 -4.62 8.16
C PHE A 293 -21.76 -5.63 8.29
N LEU A 294 -22.41 -6.02 7.19
CA LEU A 294 -23.46 -7.04 7.21
C LEU A 294 -22.93 -8.39 7.71
N ALA A 295 -21.79 -8.84 7.20
CA ALA A 295 -21.14 -10.08 7.67
C ALA A 295 -20.79 -10.02 9.16
N PHE A 296 -20.30 -8.87 9.64
CA PHE A 296 -20.07 -8.64 11.07
C PHE A 296 -21.37 -8.71 11.89
N MET A 297 -22.47 -8.14 11.38
CA MET A 297 -23.77 -8.17 12.05
C MET A 297 -24.36 -9.58 12.13
N ASP A 298 -24.14 -10.43 11.13
CA ASP A 298 -24.60 -11.83 11.14
C ASP A 298 -23.93 -12.65 12.26
N GLU A 299 -22.70 -12.30 12.63
CA GLU A 299 -21.97 -12.92 13.75
C GLU A 299 -22.26 -12.26 15.10
N CYS A 300 -22.75 -11.02 15.09
CA CYS A 300 -22.89 -10.21 16.30
C CYS A 300 -24.31 -10.24 16.90
N GLN A 301 -24.41 -10.48 18.21
CA GLN A 301 -25.68 -10.50 18.93
C GLN A 301 -26.08 -9.12 19.52
N CYS A 302 -25.63 -8.01 18.93
CA CYS A 302 -25.81 -6.66 19.49
C CYS A 302 -26.59 -5.73 18.53
N ASP A 303 -27.80 -5.33 18.92
CA ASP A 303 -28.66 -4.47 18.12
C ASP A 303 -28.18 -3.01 17.98
N ASP A 304 -27.29 -2.56 18.88
CA ASP A 304 -26.91 -1.15 18.97
C ASP A 304 -26.15 -0.66 17.73
N TYR A 305 -25.39 -1.54 17.09
CA TYR A 305 -24.68 -1.25 15.83
C TYR A 305 -25.65 -0.90 14.70
N GLY A 306 -26.69 -1.71 14.51
CA GLY A 306 -27.70 -1.51 13.47
C GLY A 306 -28.53 -0.25 13.70
N LYS A 307 -28.89 0.05 14.96
CA LYS A 307 -29.61 1.28 15.31
C LYS A 307 -28.80 2.53 14.98
N THR A 308 -27.52 2.55 15.35
CA THR A 308 -26.62 3.66 15.03
C THR A 308 -26.46 3.82 13.52
N LEU A 309 -26.30 2.72 12.78
CA LEU A 309 -26.18 2.79 11.32
C LEU A 309 -27.44 3.37 10.68
N GLU A 310 -28.63 2.96 11.12
CA GLU A 310 -29.90 3.48 10.58
C GLU A 310 -30.10 4.98 10.89
N GLU A 311 -29.66 5.45 12.06
CA GLU A 311 -29.64 6.90 12.33
C GLU A 311 -28.71 7.64 11.36
N LEU A 312 -27.50 7.12 11.14
CA LEU A 312 -26.54 7.72 10.22
C LEU A 312 -27.05 7.69 8.78
N ARG A 313 -27.68 6.60 8.34
CA ARG A 313 -28.29 6.48 7.01
C ARG A 313 -29.27 7.63 6.76
N LYS A 314 -30.16 7.93 7.71
CA LYS A 314 -31.11 9.06 7.58
C LYS A 314 -30.42 10.41 7.46
N LEU A 315 -29.33 10.64 8.21
CA LEU A 315 -28.57 11.89 8.13
C LEU A 315 -27.85 12.03 6.78
N TYR A 316 -27.26 10.94 6.28
CA TYR A 316 -26.48 10.93 5.05
C TYR A 316 -27.32 10.85 3.75
N GLU A 317 -28.65 10.87 3.84
CA GLU A 317 -29.52 11.21 2.71
C GLU A 317 -29.19 12.61 2.15
N LYS A 318 -28.68 13.51 3.01
CA LYS A 318 -28.16 14.83 2.63
C LYS A 318 -26.72 15.03 3.13
N PRO A 319 -25.72 14.41 2.49
CA PRO A 319 -24.34 14.33 3.01
C PRO A 319 -23.67 15.71 3.18
N LYS A 320 -24.05 16.70 2.36
CA LYS A 320 -23.51 18.06 2.42
C LYS A 320 -23.91 18.80 3.70
N GLU A 321 -25.03 18.41 4.31
CA GLU A 321 -25.53 19.01 5.56
C GLU A 321 -24.87 18.41 6.80
N VAL A 322 -24.03 17.37 6.67
CA VAL A 322 -23.48 16.60 7.79
C VAL A 322 -21.97 16.75 7.86
N ALA A 323 -21.44 16.96 9.06
CA ALA A 323 -20.02 16.91 9.35
C ALA A 323 -19.73 16.11 10.63
N ILE A 324 -18.58 15.43 10.67
CA ILE A 324 -18.11 14.66 11.83
C ILE A 324 -16.93 15.38 12.49
N CYS A 325 -16.95 15.55 13.81
CA CYS A 325 -15.75 15.97 14.53
C CYS A 325 -14.75 14.81 14.61
N PHE A 326 -13.57 15.01 14.02
CA PHE A 326 -12.54 13.98 13.92
C PHE A 326 -11.27 14.43 14.65
N ASP A 327 -10.86 13.64 15.63
CA ASP A 327 -9.71 13.88 16.51
C ASP A 327 -8.69 12.73 16.50
N GLY A 328 -8.92 11.70 15.68
CA GLY A 328 -8.09 10.51 15.66
C GLY A 328 -8.33 9.53 16.82
N SER A 329 -9.36 9.77 17.66
CA SER A 329 -9.80 8.78 18.64
C SER A 329 -10.41 7.54 17.98
N VAL A 330 -10.49 6.44 18.72
CA VAL A 330 -11.18 5.24 18.24
C VAL A 330 -12.67 5.52 18.07
N GLU A 331 -13.28 6.33 18.93
CA GLU A 331 -14.67 6.74 18.83
C GLU A 331 -14.96 7.50 17.53
N SER A 332 -14.17 8.53 17.21
CA SER A 332 -14.37 9.30 15.98
C SER A 332 -14.07 8.47 14.73
N THR A 333 -13.14 7.52 14.81
CA THR A 333 -12.84 6.55 13.74
C THR A 333 -13.99 5.58 13.50
N VAL A 334 -14.59 5.02 14.56
CA VAL A 334 -15.76 4.14 14.45
C VAL A 334 -16.96 4.90 13.88
N LEU A 335 -17.21 6.12 14.36
CA LEU A 335 -18.29 6.96 13.84
C LEU A 335 -18.08 7.28 12.36
N LEU A 336 -16.86 7.63 11.96
CA LEU A 336 -16.51 7.87 10.56
C LEU A 336 -16.74 6.62 9.70
N HIS A 337 -16.32 5.46 10.18
CA HIS A 337 -16.50 4.20 9.46
C HIS A 337 -17.98 3.87 9.26
N LEU A 338 -18.81 4.01 10.29
CA LEU A 338 -20.26 3.81 10.18
C LEU A 338 -20.93 4.81 9.23
N ALA A 339 -20.49 6.07 9.24
CA ALA A 339 -20.95 7.08 8.28
C ALA A 339 -20.59 6.70 6.84
N HIS A 340 -19.38 6.17 6.63
CA HIS A 340 -18.94 5.64 5.33
C HIS A 340 -19.78 4.44 4.89
N VAL A 341 -20.07 3.50 5.80
CA VAL A 341 -21.00 2.37 5.53
C VAL A 341 -22.39 2.88 5.13
N ALA A 342 -22.93 3.88 5.83
CA ALA A 342 -24.22 4.47 5.51
C ALA A 342 -24.25 5.11 4.11
N GLN A 343 -23.19 5.83 3.72
CA GLN A 343 -23.08 6.39 2.37
C GLN A 343 -22.98 5.31 1.29
N MET A 344 -22.23 4.23 1.53
CA MET A 344 -22.14 3.09 0.61
C MET A 344 -23.51 2.43 0.40
N GLN A 345 -24.29 2.23 1.47
CA GLN A 345 -25.66 1.71 1.40
C GLN A 345 -26.58 2.62 0.57
N LEU A 346 -26.41 3.94 0.68
CA LEU A 346 -27.15 4.95 -0.10
C LEU A 346 -26.60 5.15 -1.52
N LYS A 347 -25.52 4.45 -1.91
CA LYS A 347 -24.81 4.63 -3.19
C LYS A 347 -24.37 6.09 -3.42
N ASN A 348 -23.97 6.77 -2.35
CA ASN A 348 -23.55 8.17 -2.38
C ASN A 348 -22.02 8.27 -2.45
N SER A 349 -21.50 8.93 -3.49
CA SER A 349 -20.05 9.11 -3.70
C SER A 349 -19.52 10.45 -3.18
N SER A 350 -20.32 11.22 -2.45
CA SER A 350 -19.90 12.51 -1.88
C SER A 350 -18.88 12.31 -0.77
N LYS A 351 -17.82 13.13 -0.74
CA LYS A 351 -16.85 13.11 0.36
C LYS A 351 -17.53 13.40 1.70
N ILE A 352 -17.14 12.69 2.75
CA ILE A 352 -17.57 12.98 4.13
C ILE A 352 -16.85 14.24 4.61
N ASN A 353 -17.62 15.21 5.12
CA ASN A 353 -17.05 16.37 5.79
C ASN A 353 -16.56 15.99 7.18
N VAL A 354 -15.30 16.28 7.47
CA VAL A 354 -14.73 16.15 8.82
C VAL A 354 -14.22 17.48 9.30
N ILE A 355 -14.49 17.80 10.57
CA ILE A 355 -14.00 19.01 11.23
C ILE A 355 -12.95 18.61 12.26
N MET A 356 -11.77 19.19 12.10
CA MET A 356 -10.63 18.97 12.99
C MET A 356 -10.34 20.25 13.74
N PHE A 357 -10.47 20.22 15.08
CA PHE A 357 -10.08 21.34 15.92
C PHE A 357 -8.60 21.16 16.31
N LYS A 358 -7.74 22.00 15.74
CA LYS A 358 -6.30 21.99 15.98
C LYS A 358 -5.89 23.23 16.77
N ASN A 359 -6.36 23.29 18.01
CA ASN A 359 -6.05 24.36 18.96
C ASN A 359 -4.86 24.05 19.87
N GLU A 360 -4.37 22.81 19.87
CA GLU A 360 -3.29 22.31 20.73
C GLU A 360 -2.33 21.41 19.93
N GLU A 361 -1.12 21.20 20.46
CA GLU A 361 -0.16 20.27 19.86
C GLU A 361 -0.60 18.81 20.05
N TRP A 362 -0.69 18.10 18.93
CA TRP A 362 -0.98 16.68 18.89
C TRP A 362 0.29 15.84 18.99
N PHE A 363 0.14 14.59 19.44
CA PHE A 363 1.22 13.63 19.30
C PHE A 363 1.52 13.37 17.82
N PRO A 364 2.78 13.18 17.42
CA PRO A 364 3.12 12.79 16.04
C PRO A 364 2.40 11.52 15.58
N GLU A 365 2.19 10.56 16.48
CA GLU A 365 1.41 9.35 16.18
C GLU A 365 -0.05 9.65 15.79
N VAL A 366 -0.65 10.68 16.38
CA VAL A 366 -2.02 11.11 16.07
C VAL A 366 -2.04 11.86 14.75
N GLU A 367 -1.08 12.75 14.52
CA GLU A 367 -1.00 13.47 13.24
C GLU A 367 -0.80 12.53 12.05
N ASN A 368 0.08 11.52 12.20
CA ASN A 368 0.31 10.51 11.17
C ASN A 368 -0.93 9.64 10.96
N PHE A 369 -1.60 9.24 12.05
CA PHE A 369 -2.84 8.48 11.99
C PHE A 369 -3.94 9.25 11.26
N VAL A 370 -4.16 10.52 11.60
CA VAL A 370 -5.20 11.34 10.96
C VAL A 370 -4.88 11.57 9.47
N LYS A 371 -3.62 11.76 9.10
CA LYS A 371 -3.21 11.81 7.68
C LYS A 371 -3.53 10.52 6.93
N ASP A 372 -3.27 9.35 7.53
CA ASP A 372 -3.66 8.06 6.92
C ASP A 372 -5.17 7.97 6.72
N ILE A 373 -5.96 8.24 7.77
CA ILE A 373 -7.43 8.10 7.71
C ILE A 373 -8.06 9.08 6.71
N THR A 374 -7.60 10.32 6.69
CA THR A 374 -8.13 11.35 5.76
C THR A 374 -7.87 10.98 4.30
N SER A 375 -6.70 10.43 3.98
CA SER A 375 -6.39 9.91 2.66
C SER A 375 -7.20 8.64 2.35
N ARG A 376 -7.20 7.67 3.28
CA ARG A 376 -7.84 6.36 3.14
C ARG A 376 -9.33 6.44 2.83
N TYR A 377 -10.06 7.33 3.51
CA TYR A 377 -11.49 7.54 3.28
C TYR A 377 -11.80 8.68 2.29
N ASN A 378 -10.78 9.29 1.67
CA ASN A 378 -10.94 10.42 0.74
C ASN A 378 -11.84 11.55 1.32
N LEU A 379 -11.51 12.02 2.52
CA LEU A 379 -12.35 12.95 3.28
C LEU A 379 -12.26 14.39 2.77
N ASN A 380 -13.30 15.18 3.04
CA ASN A 380 -13.25 16.64 2.95
C ASN A 380 -12.90 17.21 4.34
N VAL A 381 -11.68 17.71 4.49
CA VAL A 381 -11.12 18.11 5.79
C VAL A 381 -11.25 19.62 6.00
N ILE A 382 -11.96 20.01 7.06
CA ILE A 382 -12.12 21.39 7.52
C ILE A 382 -11.35 21.57 8.83
N THR A 383 -10.25 22.31 8.79
CA THR A 383 -9.42 22.56 9.98
C THR A 383 -9.78 23.88 10.64
N MET A 384 -10.00 23.85 11.96
CA MET A 384 -10.31 25.00 12.79
C MET A 384 -9.21 25.16 13.85
N ASN A 385 -8.47 26.26 13.83
CA ASN A 385 -7.38 26.52 14.80
C ASN A 385 -7.87 27.26 16.06
N LEU A 386 -9.09 26.98 16.49
CA LEU A 386 -9.73 27.60 17.64
C LEU A 386 -10.34 26.52 18.54
N PRO A 387 -10.52 26.80 19.84
CA PRO A 387 -11.24 25.90 20.73
C PRO A 387 -12.63 25.53 20.17
N PRO A 388 -13.14 24.31 20.40
CA PRO A 388 -14.39 23.85 19.80
C PRO A 388 -15.57 24.81 19.96
N GLN A 389 -15.70 25.46 21.13
CA GLN A 389 -16.81 26.38 21.44
C GLN A 389 -16.77 27.67 20.61
N GLU A 390 -15.57 28.15 20.25
CA GLU A 390 -15.39 29.35 19.43
C GLU A 390 -15.45 29.00 17.95
N ALA A 391 -14.78 27.91 17.57
CA ALA A 391 -14.72 27.40 16.21
C ALA A 391 -16.10 27.08 15.62
N THR A 392 -17.06 26.65 16.44
CA THR A 392 -18.43 26.36 15.99
C THR A 392 -19.18 27.60 15.49
N LYS A 393 -18.88 28.80 16.01
CA LYS A 393 -19.48 30.05 15.47
C LYS A 393 -18.91 30.37 14.10
N ASN A 394 -17.61 30.15 13.90
CA ASN A 394 -16.95 30.36 12.62
C ASN A 394 -17.36 29.31 11.58
N LEU A 395 -17.68 28.09 12.03
CA LEU A 395 -18.18 27.02 11.18
C LEU A 395 -19.47 27.42 10.46
N GLU A 396 -20.44 27.96 11.20
CA GLU A 396 -21.72 28.39 10.62
C GLU A 396 -21.54 29.49 9.56
N ALA A 397 -20.64 30.45 9.82
CA ALA A 397 -20.36 31.54 8.89
C ALA A 397 -19.59 31.07 7.63
N SER A 398 -18.66 30.14 7.78
CA SER A 398 -17.79 29.67 6.68
C SER A 398 -18.38 28.51 5.88
N HIS A 399 -19.23 27.69 6.50
CA HIS A 399 -19.82 26.49 5.91
C HIS A 399 -21.33 26.43 6.24
N PRO A 400 -22.14 27.37 5.71
CA PRO A 400 -23.56 27.51 6.05
C PRO A 400 -24.42 26.30 5.67
N ASP A 401 -23.93 25.45 4.78
CA ASP A 401 -24.59 24.21 4.36
C ASP A 401 -24.63 23.16 5.47
N ILE A 402 -23.68 23.18 6.42
CA ILE A 402 -23.61 22.20 7.50
C ILE A 402 -24.74 22.48 8.51
N LYS A 403 -25.63 21.50 8.69
CA LYS A 403 -26.77 21.54 9.63
C LYS A 403 -26.62 20.57 10.79
N PHE A 404 -25.83 19.51 10.63
CA PHE A 404 -25.60 18.48 11.63
C PHE A 404 -24.12 18.31 11.93
N LEU A 405 -23.78 18.36 13.22
CA LEU A 405 -22.44 18.08 13.72
C LEU A 405 -22.47 16.80 14.55
N LEU A 406 -21.74 15.78 14.10
CA LEU A 406 -21.67 14.46 14.72
C LEU A 406 -20.43 14.32 15.60
N LEU A 407 -20.62 13.87 16.83
CA LEU A 407 -19.55 13.65 17.80
C LEU A 407 -19.42 12.17 18.15
N GLY A 408 -18.18 11.66 18.13
CA GLY A 408 -17.83 10.31 18.60
C GLY A 408 -17.81 10.25 20.13
N ILE A 409 -18.96 10.40 20.79
CA ILE A 409 -19.07 10.36 22.26
C ILE A 409 -20.05 9.26 22.67
N LYS A 410 -19.64 8.45 23.64
CA LYS A 410 -20.44 7.33 24.20
C LYS A 410 -21.43 7.75 25.26
N SER A 411 -21.19 8.86 25.97
CA SER A 411 -22.08 9.38 27.00
C SER A 411 -22.03 10.90 27.09
N ARG A 412 -23.19 11.56 26.92
CA ARG A 412 -23.29 13.02 27.09
C ARG A 412 -23.07 13.53 28.52
N SER A 413 -23.16 12.65 29.53
CA SER A 413 -23.14 13.03 30.94
C SER A 413 -21.87 12.65 31.70
N LYS A 414 -21.11 11.67 31.20
CA LYS A 414 -20.01 11.03 31.96
C LYS A 414 -18.64 11.10 31.28
N ASP A 415 -18.55 11.63 30.06
CA ASP A 415 -17.28 11.66 29.33
C ASP A 415 -16.44 12.88 29.71
N SER A 416 -15.12 12.76 29.68
CA SER A 416 -14.21 13.88 29.97
C SER A 416 -13.26 14.02 28.78
N GLY A 417 -13.63 14.89 27.83
CA GLY A 417 -12.88 15.09 26.60
C GLY A 417 -13.18 16.44 25.95
N VAL A 418 -12.40 16.78 24.93
CA VAL A 418 -12.42 18.07 24.23
C VAL A 418 -13.83 18.45 23.74
N TYR A 419 -14.60 17.46 23.29
CA TYR A 419 -15.96 17.66 22.78
C TYR A 419 -17.08 17.49 23.81
N HIS A 420 -16.78 17.18 25.08
CA HIS A 420 -17.84 16.90 26.05
C HIS A 420 -18.73 18.12 26.35
N ASN A 421 -18.13 19.31 26.44
CA ASN A 421 -18.89 20.56 26.59
C ASN A 421 -19.77 20.82 25.37
N LEU A 422 -19.28 20.48 24.18
CA LEU A 422 -20.02 20.59 22.93
C LEU A 422 -21.19 19.59 22.90
N ALA A 423 -20.98 18.34 23.34
CA ALA A 423 -22.02 17.32 23.39
C ALA A 423 -23.16 17.61 24.38
N ARG A 424 -22.90 18.41 25.42
CA ARG A 424 -23.95 18.90 26.34
C ARG A 424 -24.88 19.91 25.66
N GLN A 425 -24.37 20.62 24.65
CA GLN A 425 -25.17 21.50 23.82
C GLN A 425 -25.92 20.63 22.80
N THR A 426 -27.25 20.73 22.75
CA THR A 426 -28.07 19.99 21.77
C THR A 426 -28.03 20.65 20.39
N SER A 427 -27.72 21.94 20.34
CA SER A 427 -27.46 22.73 19.15
C SER A 427 -26.52 23.89 19.45
N ILE A 428 -25.88 24.43 18.41
CA ILE A 428 -25.21 25.72 18.41
C ILE A 428 -25.77 26.53 17.27
N SER A 429 -26.43 27.64 17.60
CA SER A 429 -27.13 28.45 16.59
C SER A 429 -28.07 27.57 15.76
N SER A 430 -27.90 27.49 14.43
CA SER A 430 -28.71 26.61 13.57
C SER A 430 -28.18 25.17 13.41
N ILE A 431 -26.99 24.86 13.93
CA ILE A 431 -26.35 23.53 13.80
C ILE A 431 -26.81 22.60 14.93
N VAL A 432 -27.35 21.44 14.58
CA VAL A 432 -27.78 20.41 15.52
C VAL A 432 -26.63 19.47 15.88
N ILE A 433 -26.42 19.21 17.17
CA ILE A 433 -25.34 18.35 17.66
C ILE A 433 -25.88 16.96 18.00
N LYS A 434 -25.33 15.96 17.34
CA LYS A 434 -25.71 14.55 17.50
C LYS A 434 -24.53 13.71 17.99
N CYS A 435 -24.83 12.72 18.82
CA CYS A 435 -23.84 11.77 19.35
C CYS A 435 -24.32 10.34 19.04
N PRO A 436 -24.13 9.84 17.80
CA PRO A 436 -24.72 8.57 17.37
C PRO A 436 -24.22 7.34 18.12
N LEU A 437 -23.05 7.44 18.78
CA LEU A 437 -22.47 6.39 19.62
C LEU A 437 -22.99 6.44 21.07
N ASN A 438 -23.91 7.34 21.41
CA ASN A 438 -24.40 7.49 22.77
C ASN A 438 -25.12 6.21 23.24
N GLY A 439 -24.65 5.63 24.34
CA GLY A 439 -25.13 4.34 24.87
C GLY A 439 -24.18 3.17 24.61
N TRP A 440 -23.22 3.32 23.69
CA TRP A 440 -22.22 2.28 23.44
C TRP A 440 -21.28 2.11 24.65
N THR A 441 -20.90 0.87 24.92
CA THR A 441 -19.88 0.54 25.93
C THR A 441 -18.46 0.61 25.33
N VAL A 442 -17.44 0.65 26.19
CA VAL A 442 -16.04 0.53 25.75
C VAL A 442 -15.81 -0.80 25.04
N ASP A 443 -16.39 -1.88 25.57
CA ASP A 443 -16.25 -3.22 24.99
C ASP A 443 -16.92 -3.30 23.61
N SER A 444 -18.13 -2.74 23.46
CA SER A 444 -18.82 -2.67 22.17
C SER A 444 -18.03 -1.88 21.13
N LEU A 445 -17.40 -0.78 21.54
CA LEU A 445 -16.59 0.06 20.65
C LEU A 445 -15.36 -0.69 20.14
N TRP A 446 -14.59 -1.30 21.04
CA TRP A 446 -13.39 -2.05 20.66
C TRP A 446 -13.71 -3.34 19.93
N THR A 447 -14.82 -4.02 20.28
CA THR A 447 -15.29 -5.19 19.53
C THR A 447 -15.56 -4.81 18.08
N PHE A 448 -16.30 -3.73 17.85
CA PHE A 448 -16.57 -3.25 16.49
C PHE A 448 -15.29 -2.89 15.74
N ALA A 449 -14.43 -2.07 16.35
CA ALA A 449 -13.19 -1.62 15.72
C ALA A 449 -12.25 -2.80 15.39
N ARG A 450 -12.07 -3.73 16.32
CA ARG A 450 -11.16 -4.86 16.16
C ARG A 450 -11.70 -5.92 15.20
N SER A 451 -12.98 -6.26 15.26
CA SER A 451 -13.58 -7.27 14.39
C SER A 451 -13.56 -6.84 12.92
N LEU A 452 -13.74 -5.54 12.65
CA LEU A 452 -13.63 -4.98 11.31
C LEU A 452 -12.21 -4.53 10.96
N SER A 453 -11.19 -4.86 11.75
CA SER A 453 -9.79 -4.47 11.50
C SER A 453 -9.58 -2.97 11.29
N LEU A 454 -10.38 -2.13 11.96
CA LEU A 454 -10.29 -0.69 11.80
C LEU A 454 -8.92 -0.19 12.29
N PRO A 455 -8.24 0.65 11.50
CA PRO A 455 -7.01 1.30 11.95
C PRO A 455 -7.31 2.20 13.15
N TYR A 456 -6.41 2.25 14.13
CA TYR A 456 -6.51 3.14 15.29
C TYR A 456 -5.12 3.67 15.67
N CYS A 457 -5.07 4.78 16.41
CA CYS A 457 -3.80 5.40 16.83
C CYS A 457 -2.96 4.45 17.72
N SER A 458 -1.69 4.27 17.39
CA SER A 458 -0.79 3.35 18.12
C SER A 458 -0.53 3.71 19.59
N LEU A 459 -0.92 4.92 20.04
CA LEU A 459 -0.92 5.27 21.46
C LEU A 459 -1.84 4.36 22.28
N TYR A 460 -2.95 3.87 21.70
CA TYR A 460 -3.83 2.92 22.39
C TYR A 460 -3.11 1.62 22.74
N ASP A 461 -2.11 1.19 21.96
CA ASP A 461 -1.29 0.02 22.29
C ASP A 461 -0.29 0.28 23.41
N LYS A 462 0.03 1.56 23.67
CA LYS A 462 0.87 2.03 24.77
C LYS A 462 0.08 2.33 26.04
N GLY A 463 -1.17 1.86 26.14
CA GLY A 463 -2.02 2.00 27.32
C GLY A 463 -2.72 3.35 27.48
N TYR A 464 -2.74 4.19 26.44
CA TYR A 464 -3.59 5.39 26.44
C TYR A 464 -5.04 4.97 26.24
N THR A 465 -5.96 5.42 27.10
CA THR A 465 -7.40 5.16 26.95
C THR A 465 -8.18 6.36 26.39
N CYS A 466 -7.49 7.49 26.22
CA CYS A 466 -7.96 8.67 25.51
C CYS A 466 -6.75 9.32 24.82
N VAL A 467 -7.01 10.02 23.73
CA VAL A 467 -5.99 10.72 22.95
C VAL A 467 -6.42 12.18 22.89
N GLY A 468 -5.76 13.03 23.67
CA GLY A 468 -5.97 14.48 23.72
C GLY A 468 -4.68 15.24 23.49
N ALA A 469 -4.58 16.46 24.05
CA ALA A 469 -3.36 17.28 23.99
C ALA A 469 -2.14 16.51 24.49
N ARG A 470 -0.99 16.74 23.83
CA ARG A 470 0.28 16.10 24.21
C ARG A 470 0.68 16.35 25.66
N GLU A 471 0.42 17.55 26.18
CA GLU A 471 0.85 17.96 27.52
C GLU A 471 -0.03 17.40 28.64
N SER A 472 -1.30 17.13 28.35
CA SER A 472 -2.32 16.76 29.35
C SER A 472 -2.67 15.28 29.35
N THR A 473 -2.31 14.55 28.29
CA THR A 473 -2.67 13.13 28.14
C THR A 473 -1.57 12.22 28.65
N LYS A 474 -1.91 11.29 29.56
CA LYS A 474 -0.98 10.27 30.10
C LYS A 474 -1.55 8.85 29.91
N PRO A 475 -0.70 7.81 29.85
CA PRO A 475 -1.16 6.42 29.86
C PRO A 475 -2.03 6.13 31.08
N ASN A 476 -3.01 5.24 30.91
CA ASN A 476 -3.87 4.83 32.00
C ASN A 476 -3.08 3.95 32.98
N VAL A 477 -2.94 4.42 34.22
CA VAL A 477 -2.16 3.74 35.26
C VAL A 477 -2.62 2.31 35.55
N ASN A 478 -3.89 2.01 35.30
CA ASN A 478 -4.45 0.67 35.52
C ASN A 478 -4.05 -0.34 34.45
N LEU A 479 -3.43 0.12 33.35
CA LEU A 479 -2.91 -0.74 32.29
C LEU A 479 -1.41 -1.00 32.43
N ILE A 480 -0.75 -0.40 33.44
CA ILE A 480 0.67 -0.65 33.72
C ILE A 480 0.83 -2.08 34.27
N THR A 481 1.70 -2.87 33.64
CA THR A 481 2.02 -4.23 34.12
C THR A 481 3.09 -4.18 35.22
N GLY A 482 3.24 -5.28 35.98
CA GLY A 482 4.03 -5.37 37.21
C GLY A 482 5.48 -4.87 37.13
N ASP A 483 6.05 -4.77 35.93
CA ASP A 483 7.42 -4.34 35.69
C ASP A 483 7.56 -2.81 35.52
N LYS A 484 6.48 -2.03 35.68
CA LYS A 484 6.38 -0.56 35.57
C LYS A 484 6.85 0.08 34.25
N GLU A 485 7.40 -0.69 33.31
CA GLU A 485 7.91 -0.20 32.02
C GLU A 485 7.01 -0.55 30.81
N THR A 486 6.03 -1.45 30.95
CA THR A 486 5.14 -1.84 29.85
C THR A 486 3.67 -1.73 30.21
N CYS A 487 2.89 -1.11 29.32
CA CYS A 487 1.43 -0.97 29.45
C CYS A 487 0.71 -1.97 28.56
N GLN A 488 -0.41 -2.52 29.03
CA GLN A 488 -1.34 -3.27 28.20
C GLN A 488 -2.10 -2.33 27.25
N PRO A 489 -2.46 -2.78 26.04
CA PRO A 489 -3.31 -2.03 25.12
C PRO A 489 -4.68 -1.67 25.71
N ALA A 490 -5.23 -0.55 25.25
CA ALA A 490 -6.50 0.01 25.74
C ALA A 490 -7.70 -0.94 25.62
N TRP A 491 -7.72 -1.79 24.59
CA TRP A 491 -8.79 -2.77 24.38
C TRP A 491 -8.73 -3.96 25.36
N LYS A 492 -7.63 -4.14 26.13
CA LYS A 492 -7.56 -5.12 27.24
C LYS A 492 -8.17 -4.59 28.53
N PHE A 493 -8.58 -3.32 28.55
CA PHE A 493 -9.00 -2.66 29.77
C PHE A 493 -10.39 -3.14 30.23
N ASN A 494 -10.42 -4.22 31.01
CA ASN A 494 -11.62 -4.64 31.73
C ASN A 494 -11.84 -3.73 32.94
N ARG A 495 -12.80 -2.80 32.87
CA ARG A 495 -13.32 -2.17 34.09
C ARG A 495 -14.07 -3.26 34.88
N PRO A 496 -13.75 -3.53 36.16
CA PRO A 496 -14.65 -4.32 36.98
C PRO A 496 -16.02 -3.61 36.98
N ARG A 497 -17.08 -4.35 36.63
CA ARG A 497 -18.46 -3.87 36.77
C ARG A 497 -18.64 -3.46 38.23
N LYS A 498 -18.76 -2.16 38.49
CA LYS A 498 -19.12 -1.63 39.81
C LYS A 498 -20.62 -1.73 40.02
#